data_AF-A0A8J4YFZ6-F1
#
_entry.id   AF-A0A8J4YFZ6-F1
#
_cell.length_a   1.000
_cell.length_b   1.000
_cell.length_c   1.000
_cell.angle_alpha   90.00
_cell.angle_beta   90.00
_cell.angle_gamma   90.00
#
_symmetry.space_group_name_H-M   'P 1'
#
loop_
_entity.id
_entity.type
_entity.pdbx_description
1 polymer ?
#
loop_
_entity_poly.entity_id
_entity_poly.type
_entity_poly.pdbx_seq_one_letter_code
_entity_poly.pdbx_strand_id
1 'polypeptide(L)'
;MNTTWSASPVPSYSEIAMRLFQDTPWPIELMSDMLRVLVLWWWGGVYSDTDVISLRALTLPPNSLGFEHAFQIGSAFYSFRARHPTLLKLMEDMQQHFRPWDWGSIGPRAISRVMVKECGMKLLELIQKAPVTCSGNITLFPTSTFFPVRYNLFQYYFKPGGGKHFNVTFGRSVALHFWNKMSKNKTVKVNSNSVYEVAAKRFCPITYRTATTHSNVF
;
A
#
# COMPACT_ATOMS: atom_id res chain seq x y z
N MET A 1 14.20 32.86 -21.86
CA MET A 1 13.07 32.26 -21.11
C MET A 1 13.52 32.18 -19.65
N ASN A 2 13.06 33.12 -18.82
CA ASN A 2 13.32 33.10 -17.37
C ASN A 2 12.47 32.00 -16.73
N THR A 3 13.07 30.83 -16.50
CA THR A 3 12.50 29.87 -15.55
C THR A 3 12.83 30.35 -14.14
N THR A 4 12.03 31.28 -13.63
CA THR A 4 11.92 31.48 -12.19
C THR A 4 11.47 30.16 -11.59
N TRP A 5 12.35 29.49 -10.85
CA TRP A 5 11.97 28.40 -9.98
C TRP A 5 11.01 28.96 -8.93
N SER A 6 9.71 28.93 -9.20
CA SER A 6 8.70 29.14 -8.17
C SER A 6 9.00 28.14 -7.06
N ALA A 7 9.00 28.59 -5.80
CA ALA A 7 9.14 27.68 -4.66
C ALA A 7 8.20 26.48 -4.84
N SER A 8 8.75 25.27 -4.71
CA SER A 8 7.96 24.04 -4.82
C SER A 8 6.81 24.11 -3.82
N PRO A 9 5.57 23.81 -4.22
CA PRO A 9 4.44 23.78 -3.28
C PRO A 9 4.57 22.62 -2.28
N VAL A 10 5.52 21.69 -2.49
CA VAL A 10 5.80 20.59 -1.56
C VAL A 10 6.28 21.15 -0.22
N PRO A 11 5.66 20.74 0.90
CA PRO A 11 6.12 21.12 2.23
C PRO A 11 7.59 20.77 2.46
N SER A 12 8.31 21.60 3.22
CA SER A 12 9.66 21.25 3.66
C SER A 12 9.60 20.08 4.63
N TYR A 13 10.13 18.94 4.22
CA TYR A 13 10.23 17.76 5.07
C TYR A 13 11.42 17.77 6.02
N SER A 14 12.21 18.85 6.06
CA SER A 14 13.42 18.95 6.90
C SER A 14 13.16 18.64 8.37
N GLU A 15 12.06 19.16 8.93
CA GLU A 15 11.70 18.94 10.33
C GLU A 15 11.34 17.49 10.62
N ILE A 16 10.48 16.87 9.80
CA ILE A 16 10.13 15.46 9.96
C ILE A 16 11.39 14.61 9.75
N ALA A 17 12.19 14.87 8.72
CA ALA A 17 13.39 14.10 8.40
C ALA A 17 14.41 14.07 9.55
N MET A 18 14.61 15.20 10.26
CA MET A 18 15.47 15.22 11.46
C MET A 18 14.89 14.34 12.56
N ARG A 19 13.59 14.44 12.80
CA ARG A 19 12.90 13.73 13.88
C ARG A 19 12.71 12.24 13.60
N LEU A 20 12.70 11.81 12.33
CA LEU A 20 12.57 10.40 11.96
C LEU A 20 13.65 9.55 12.63
N PHE A 21 14.91 9.97 12.58
CA PHE A 21 16.01 9.16 13.11
C PHE A 21 16.28 9.37 14.60
N GLN A 22 15.60 10.34 15.23
CA GLN A 22 15.79 10.70 16.63
C GLN A 22 14.63 10.22 17.52
N ASP A 23 13.40 10.35 17.03
CA ASP A 23 12.21 10.27 17.89
C ASP A 23 11.39 8.99 17.70
N THR A 24 11.59 8.22 16.61
CA THR A 24 10.76 7.05 16.29
C THR A 24 11.54 5.74 16.28
N PRO A 25 10.91 4.61 16.69
CA PRO A 25 11.46 3.28 16.47
C PRO A 25 11.26 2.76 15.03
N TRP A 26 10.61 3.52 14.13
CA TRP A 26 10.31 3.12 12.75
C TRP A 26 10.77 4.14 11.68
N PRO A 27 12.03 4.59 11.70
CA PRO A 27 12.51 5.62 10.78
C PRO A 27 12.34 5.22 9.31
N ILE A 28 12.58 3.94 8.99
CA ILE A 28 12.57 3.44 7.61
C ILE A 28 11.14 3.36 7.06
N GLU A 29 10.21 2.85 7.86
CA GLU A 29 8.80 2.73 7.48
C GLU A 29 8.17 4.11 7.26
N LEU A 30 8.38 5.04 8.20
CA LEU A 30 7.85 6.39 8.11
C LEU A 30 8.51 7.21 6.97
N MET A 31 9.82 7.04 6.74
CA MET A 31 10.48 7.63 5.56
C MET A 31 9.90 7.07 4.25
N SER A 32 9.63 5.77 4.20
CA SER A 32 8.99 5.13 3.03
C SER A 32 7.57 5.67 2.79
N ASP A 33 6.79 5.94 3.85
CA ASP A 33 5.47 6.59 3.75
C ASP A 33 5.57 7.99 3.11
N MET A 34 6.59 8.76 3.44
CA MET A 34 6.83 10.08 2.82
C MET A 34 7.28 9.94 1.35
N LEU A 35 8.26 9.07 1.11
CA LEU A 35 8.87 8.91 -0.22
C LEU A 35 7.86 8.42 -1.25
N ARG A 36 6.97 7.48 -0.91
CA ARG A 36 5.97 6.97 -1.87
C ARG A 36 5.02 8.07 -2.36
N VAL A 37 4.61 8.98 -1.47
CA VAL A 37 3.74 10.11 -1.83
C VAL A 37 4.50 11.15 -2.64
N LEU A 38 5.74 11.47 -2.25
CA LEU A 38 6.59 12.41 -2.97
C LEU A 38 6.88 11.93 -4.41
N VAL A 39 7.26 10.66 -4.57
CA VAL A 39 7.52 10.05 -5.88
C VAL A 39 6.26 10.10 -6.75
N LEU A 40 5.09 9.73 -6.22
CA LEU A 40 3.84 9.84 -6.96
C LEU A 40 3.48 11.28 -7.31
N TRP A 41 3.79 12.25 -6.46
CA TRP A 41 3.52 13.66 -6.77
C TRP A 41 4.39 14.17 -7.92
N TRP A 42 5.65 13.71 -8.02
CA TRP A 42 6.55 14.06 -9.10
C TRP A 42 6.26 13.34 -10.41
N TRP A 43 6.09 12.02 -10.36
CA TRP A 43 6.08 11.19 -11.57
C TRP A 43 4.75 10.49 -11.84
N GLY A 44 3.84 10.46 -10.85
CA GLY A 44 2.61 9.68 -10.94
C GLY A 44 2.90 8.19 -11.09
N GLY A 45 1.93 7.47 -11.67
CA GLY A 45 2.02 6.03 -11.89
C GLY A 45 1.44 5.25 -10.72
N VAL A 46 2.05 4.11 -10.42
CA VAL A 46 1.60 3.17 -9.40
C VAL A 46 2.73 2.92 -8.41
N TYR A 47 2.41 3.02 -7.13
CA TYR A 47 3.25 2.56 -6.04
C TYR A 47 2.67 1.27 -5.45
N SER A 48 3.55 0.35 -5.07
CA SER A 48 3.23 -0.84 -4.30
C SER A 48 4.34 -1.11 -3.28
N ASP A 49 3.99 -1.61 -2.09
CA ASP A 49 4.99 -2.15 -1.16
C ASP A 49 5.72 -3.35 -1.82
N THR A 50 6.95 -3.61 -1.39
CA THR A 50 7.82 -4.65 -2.00
C THR A 50 7.44 -6.08 -1.61
N ASP A 51 6.59 -6.23 -0.61
CA ASP A 51 5.99 -7.47 -0.11
C ASP A 51 4.55 -7.64 -0.62
N VAL A 52 4.28 -7.11 -1.82
CA VAL A 52 3.03 -7.28 -2.55
C VAL A 52 3.28 -8.08 -3.82
N ILE A 53 2.44 -9.08 -4.07
CA ILE A 53 2.39 -9.76 -5.38
C ILE A 53 1.17 -9.24 -6.14
N SER A 54 1.42 -8.66 -7.31
CA SER A 54 0.35 -8.28 -8.24
C SER A 54 -0.18 -9.52 -8.97
N LEU A 55 -1.49 -9.75 -8.89
CA LEU A 55 -2.18 -10.86 -9.55
C LEU A 55 -2.67 -10.50 -10.96
N ARG A 56 -2.54 -9.23 -11.34
CA ARG A 56 -3.03 -8.66 -12.61
C ARG A 56 -2.04 -7.61 -13.12
N ALA A 57 -2.16 -7.23 -14.40
CA ALA A 57 -1.48 -6.04 -14.87
C ALA A 57 -1.96 -4.81 -14.06
N LEU A 58 -1.03 -3.95 -13.66
CA LEU A 58 -1.31 -2.75 -12.85
C LEU A 58 -1.88 -1.61 -13.70
N THR A 59 -2.92 -1.89 -14.47
CA THR A 59 -3.64 -0.93 -15.33
C THR A 59 -4.82 -0.30 -14.59
N LEU A 60 -4.60 0.10 -13.34
CA LEU A 60 -5.66 0.67 -12.51
C LEU A 60 -6.05 2.07 -13.01
N PRO A 61 -7.29 2.50 -12.75
CA PRO A 61 -7.64 3.90 -12.94
C PRO A 61 -6.67 4.77 -12.13
N PRO A 62 -6.14 5.86 -12.70
CA PRO A 62 -5.34 6.79 -11.93
C PRO A 62 -6.19 7.37 -10.80
N ASN A 63 -5.51 7.87 -9.77
CA ASN A 63 -6.11 8.48 -8.59
C ASN A 63 -6.94 7.48 -7.79
N SER A 64 -6.35 6.32 -7.53
CA SER A 64 -6.98 5.21 -6.85
C SER A 64 -6.22 4.79 -5.60
N LEU A 65 -7.00 4.48 -4.56
CA LEU A 65 -6.56 3.92 -3.29
C LEU A 65 -7.46 2.74 -2.93
N GLY A 66 -7.12 2.00 -1.87
CA GLY A 66 -7.90 0.86 -1.41
C GLY A 66 -8.09 0.82 0.09
N PHE A 67 -9.26 0.40 0.53
CA PHE A 67 -9.49 0.08 1.93
C PHE A 67 -8.64 -1.12 2.35
N GLU A 68 -7.92 -1.02 3.47
CA GLU A 68 -7.29 -2.19 4.11
C GLU A 68 -8.30 -2.89 5.03
N HIS A 69 -9.12 -2.11 5.73
CA HIS A 69 -10.28 -2.57 6.49
C HIS A 69 -11.30 -1.43 6.67
N ALA A 70 -12.40 -1.72 7.38
CA ALA A 70 -13.55 -0.80 7.54
C ALA A 70 -13.24 0.58 8.15
N PHE A 71 -12.05 0.75 8.74
CA PHE A 71 -11.65 1.96 9.45
C PHE A 71 -10.33 2.53 8.95
N GLN A 72 -9.80 2.01 7.84
CA GLN A 72 -8.48 2.41 7.36
C GLN A 72 -8.33 2.17 5.85
N ILE A 73 -7.78 3.18 5.19
CA ILE A 73 -7.27 3.06 3.82
C ILE A 73 -5.81 2.62 3.90
N GLY A 74 -5.46 1.60 3.12
CA GLY A 74 -4.13 1.02 3.13
C GLY A 74 -3.09 1.93 2.47
N SER A 75 -1.84 1.79 2.91
CA SER A 75 -0.68 2.48 2.33
C SER A 75 0.19 1.55 1.46
N ALA A 76 -0.21 0.29 1.24
CA ALA A 76 0.59 -0.63 0.44
C ALA A 76 0.40 -0.48 -1.08
N PHE A 77 -0.57 0.35 -1.50
CA PHE A 77 -0.90 0.51 -2.91
C PHE A 77 -1.49 1.89 -3.22
N TYR A 78 -0.96 2.57 -4.23
CA TYR A 78 -1.45 3.85 -4.73
C TYR A 78 -1.40 3.86 -6.25
N SER A 79 -2.37 4.52 -6.89
CA SER A 79 -2.26 4.93 -8.28
C SER A 79 -2.62 6.39 -8.40
N PHE A 80 -1.77 7.23 -8.99
CA PHE A 80 -2.04 8.67 -9.09
C PHE A 80 -1.47 9.25 -10.38
N ARG A 81 -2.13 10.28 -10.91
CA ARG A 81 -1.47 11.17 -11.86
C ARG A 81 -0.43 12.01 -11.12
N ALA A 82 0.66 12.32 -11.81
CA ALA A 82 1.63 13.30 -11.31
C ALA A 82 0.90 14.61 -10.96
N ARG A 83 1.36 15.29 -9.90
CA ARG A 83 0.81 16.56 -9.43
C ARG A 83 -0.64 16.55 -8.95
N HIS A 84 -1.23 15.37 -8.67
CA HIS A 84 -2.60 15.34 -8.16
C HIS A 84 -2.71 16.12 -6.83
N PRO A 85 -3.67 17.06 -6.67
CA PRO A 85 -3.78 17.90 -5.47
C PRO A 85 -3.92 17.13 -4.16
N THR A 86 -4.57 15.96 -4.19
CA THR A 86 -4.69 15.06 -3.03
C THR A 86 -3.33 14.63 -2.47
N LEU A 87 -2.31 14.44 -3.32
CA LEU A 87 -0.97 14.07 -2.85
C LEU A 87 -0.33 15.24 -2.10
N LEU A 88 -0.56 16.48 -2.52
CA LEU A 88 -0.09 17.65 -1.79
C LEU A 88 -0.76 17.77 -0.42
N LYS A 89 -2.10 17.63 -0.36
CA LYS A 89 -2.86 17.58 0.90
C LYS A 89 -2.40 16.45 1.81
N LEU A 90 -1.99 15.32 1.24
CA LEU A 90 -1.43 14.20 2.00
C LEU A 90 -0.07 14.57 2.60
N MET A 91 0.82 15.21 1.84
CA MET A 91 2.10 15.71 2.35
C MET A 91 1.92 16.74 3.48
N GLU A 92 0.95 17.65 3.34
CA GLU A 92 0.58 18.62 4.38
C GLU A 92 0.02 17.93 5.65
N ASP A 93 -0.90 16.98 5.50
CA ASP A 93 -1.49 16.25 6.62
C ASP A 93 -0.43 15.41 7.37
N MET A 94 0.51 14.79 6.63
CA MET A 94 1.67 14.08 7.19
C MET A 94 2.52 15.00 8.07
N GLN A 95 2.80 16.23 7.62
CA GLN A 95 3.58 17.20 8.40
C GLN A 95 2.86 17.64 9.66
N GLN A 96 1.57 17.99 9.55
CA GLN A 96 0.79 18.49 10.67
C GLN A 96 0.52 17.43 11.75
N HIS A 97 0.48 16.16 11.37
CA HIS A 97 0.06 15.06 12.25
C HIS A 97 1.15 14.01 12.46
N PHE A 98 2.41 14.35 12.20
CA PHE A 98 3.53 13.49 12.52
C PHE A 98 3.56 13.16 14.01
N ARG A 99 3.46 11.87 14.33
CA ARG A 99 3.54 11.35 15.70
C ARG A 99 4.61 10.25 15.73
N PRO A 100 5.80 10.52 16.30
CA PRO A 100 6.94 9.62 16.15
C PRO A 100 6.73 8.25 16.83
N TRP A 101 5.92 8.20 17.89
CA TRP A 101 5.56 6.96 18.59
C TRP A 101 4.36 6.23 18.00
N ASP A 102 3.93 6.63 16.80
CA ASP A 102 2.81 6.02 16.09
C ASP A 102 3.21 5.63 14.66
N TRP A 103 3.45 4.34 14.47
CA TRP A 103 3.84 3.72 13.20
C TRP A 103 2.90 4.10 12.03
N GLY A 104 1.61 4.27 12.30
CA GLY A 104 0.63 4.56 11.25
C GLY A 104 0.37 6.05 11.00
N SER A 105 1.03 6.95 11.74
CA SER A 105 0.64 8.37 11.86
C SER A 105 0.62 9.12 10.53
N ILE A 106 1.67 8.94 9.74
CA ILE A 106 1.87 9.59 8.43
C ILE A 106 1.62 8.65 7.25
N GLY A 107 1.52 7.34 7.47
CA GLY A 107 1.07 6.39 6.44
C GLY A 107 -0.47 6.29 6.40
N PRO A 108 -1.04 5.12 6.75
CA PRO A 108 -2.46 4.83 6.54
C PRO A 108 -3.42 5.76 7.30
N ARG A 109 -3.02 6.34 8.44
CA ARG A 109 -3.87 7.30 9.17
C ARG A 109 -3.95 8.64 8.46
N ALA A 110 -2.86 9.12 7.86
CA ALA A 110 -2.89 10.36 7.07
C ALA A 110 -3.77 10.21 5.85
N ILE A 111 -3.63 9.11 5.11
CA ILE A 111 -4.49 8.81 3.95
C ILE A 111 -5.96 8.80 4.38
N SER A 112 -6.27 8.09 5.46
CA SER A 112 -7.64 7.98 5.97
C SER A 112 -8.22 9.34 6.37
N ARG A 113 -7.45 10.21 7.05
CA ARG A 113 -7.87 11.57 7.40
C ARG A 113 -8.15 12.42 6.16
N VAL A 114 -7.24 12.40 5.18
CA VAL A 114 -7.40 13.17 3.94
C VAL A 114 -8.61 12.67 3.15
N MET A 115 -8.82 11.36 3.03
CA MET A 115 -9.94 10.82 2.27
C MET A 115 -11.29 11.11 2.94
N VAL A 116 -11.38 11.08 4.28
CA VAL A 116 -12.60 11.53 4.98
C VAL A 116 -12.92 12.99 4.66
N LYS A 117 -11.90 13.87 4.63
CA LYS A 117 -12.06 15.29 4.26
C LYS A 117 -12.46 15.45 2.79
N GLU A 118 -11.80 14.76 1.86
CA GLU A 118 -12.06 14.89 0.41
C GLU A 118 -13.40 14.29 -0.03
N CYS A 119 -13.85 13.23 0.63
CA CYS A 119 -15.10 12.56 0.31
C CYS A 119 -16.30 13.10 1.09
N GLY A 120 -16.08 13.87 2.17
CA GLY A 120 -17.15 14.37 3.03
C GLY A 120 -17.97 13.27 3.72
N MET A 121 -17.41 12.07 3.87
CA MET A 121 -18.09 10.89 4.44
C MET A 121 -17.15 10.14 5.39
N LYS A 122 -17.73 9.45 6.37
CA LYS A 122 -16.97 8.57 7.28
C LYS A 122 -16.48 7.34 6.53
N LEU A 123 -15.36 6.75 6.98
CA LEU A 123 -14.78 5.54 6.36
C LEU A 123 -15.76 4.37 6.30
N LEU A 124 -16.60 4.20 7.34
CA LEU A 124 -17.63 3.16 7.39
C LEU A 124 -18.69 3.30 6.28
N GLU A 125 -19.03 4.53 5.90
CA GLU A 125 -19.97 4.79 4.81
C GLU A 125 -19.29 4.60 3.45
N LEU A 126 -18.04 5.06 3.33
CA LEU A 126 -17.26 4.94 2.11
C LEU A 126 -16.99 3.49 1.71
N ILE A 127 -16.63 2.63 2.67
CA ILE A 127 -16.35 1.22 2.36
C ILE A 127 -17.61 0.46 1.92
N GLN A 128 -18.80 0.80 2.44
CA GLN A 128 -20.06 0.19 2.02
C GLN A 128 -20.43 0.56 0.57
N LYS A 129 -19.97 1.72 0.10
CA LYS A 129 -20.17 2.21 -1.26
C LYS A 129 -19.04 1.84 -2.22
N ALA A 130 -17.99 1.16 -1.73
CA ALA A 130 -16.80 0.88 -2.54
C ALA A 130 -17.10 -0.14 -3.66
N PRO A 131 -16.62 0.08 -4.90
CA PRO A 131 -15.78 1.20 -5.33
C PRO A 131 -16.56 2.52 -5.38
N VAL A 132 -16.01 3.57 -4.77
CA VAL A 132 -16.63 4.92 -4.70
C VAL A 132 -15.66 5.97 -5.20
N THR A 133 -16.14 6.90 -6.03
CA THR A 133 -15.36 8.04 -6.51
C THR A 133 -15.80 9.32 -5.79
N CYS A 134 -14.85 10.00 -5.14
CA CYS A 134 -15.09 11.23 -4.38
C CYS A 134 -14.87 12.49 -5.23
N SER A 135 -15.31 13.65 -4.73
CA SER A 135 -15.29 14.95 -5.42
C SER A 135 -13.90 15.49 -5.82
N GLY A 136 -12.83 14.76 -5.51
CA GLY A 136 -11.45 15.02 -5.97
C GLY A 136 -10.99 14.14 -7.14
N ASN A 137 -11.90 13.43 -7.82
CA ASN A 137 -11.57 12.37 -8.80
C ASN A 137 -10.65 11.30 -8.19
N ILE A 138 -10.98 10.89 -6.96
CA ILE A 138 -10.29 9.83 -6.23
C ILE A 138 -11.22 8.63 -6.10
N THR A 139 -10.79 7.47 -6.57
CA THR A 139 -11.55 6.22 -6.44
C THR A 139 -11.01 5.38 -5.29
N LEU A 140 -11.88 5.02 -4.35
CA LEU A 140 -11.58 4.14 -3.23
C LEU A 140 -12.14 2.74 -3.53
N PHE A 141 -11.25 1.77 -3.68
CA PHE A 141 -11.59 0.38 -3.94
C PHE A 141 -11.89 -0.42 -2.65
N PRO A 142 -12.74 -1.45 -2.71
CA PRO A 142 -13.04 -2.31 -1.57
C PRO A 142 -11.81 -3.14 -1.17
N THR A 143 -11.82 -3.64 0.07
CA THR A 143 -10.72 -4.46 0.64
C THR A 143 -10.35 -5.65 -0.24
N SER A 144 -11.33 -6.30 -0.87
CA SER A 144 -11.13 -7.44 -1.77
C SER A 144 -10.22 -7.15 -2.96
N THR A 145 -9.98 -5.89 -3.29
CA THR A 145 -9.14 -5.49 -4.43
C THR A 145 -7.64 -5.66 -4.13
N PHE A 146 -7.17 -5.15 -2.98
CA PHE A 146 -5.73 -5.11 -2.65
C PHE A 146 -5.40 -5.81 -1.33
N PHE A 147 -6.37 -5.94 -0.43
CA PHE A 147 -6.23 -6.50 0.92
C PHE A 147 -7.33 -7.56 1.19
N PRO A 148 -7.42 -8.63 0.37
CA PRO A 148 -8.49 -9.63 0.49
C PRO A 148 -8.42 -10.47 1.77
N VAL A 149 -7.26 -10.52 2.43
CA VAL A 149 -7.08 -11.09 3.77
C VAL A 149 -6.69 -9.95 4.72
N ARG A 150 -7.20 -9.95 5.95
CA ARG A 150 -6.81 -8.94 6.93
C ARG A 150 -5.39 -9.22 7.47
N TYR A 151 -4.63 -8.18 7.81
CA TYR A 151 -3.26 -8.31 8.32
C TYR A 151 -3.15 -9.26 9.51
N ASN A 152 -4.13 -9.28 10.43
CA ASN A 152 -4.14 -10.16 11.59
C ASN A 152 -4.34 -11.66 11.23
N LEU A 153 -4.73 -11.95 9.99
CA LEU A 153 -4.90 -13.29 9.43
C LEU A 153 -3.80 -13.64 8.42
N PHE A 154 -2.69 -12.87 8.36
CA PHE A 154 -1.61 -13.07 7.38
C PHE A 154 -1.08 -14.51 7.29
N GLN A 155 -1.11 -15.25 8.41
CA GLN A 155 -0.65 -16.64 8.48
C GLN A 155 -1.39 -17.56 7.49
N TYR A 156 -2.63 -17.21 7.12
CA TYR A 156 -3.42 -17.92 6.12
C TYR A 156 -2.64 -18.09 4.81
N TYR A 157 -1.87 -17.08 4.41
CA TYR A 157 -1.13 -17.12 3.15
C TYR A 157 -0.05 -18.20 3.08
N PHE A 158 0.48 -18.59 4.24
CA PHE A 158 1.62 -19.49 4.35
C PHE A 158 1.21 -20.91 4.75
N LYS A 159 -0.08 -21.17 4.98
CA LYS A 159 -0.58 -22.49 5.37
C LYS A 159 -0.46 -23.50 4.21
N PRO A 160 0.16 -24.68 4.40
CA PRO A 160 0.15 -25.75 3.41
C PRO A 160 -1.27 -26.11 2.98
N GLY A 161 -1.47 -26.30 1.66
CA GLY A 161 -2.77 -26.58 1.05
C GLY A 161 -3.73 -25.38 0.97
N GLY A 162 -3.38 -24.21 1.51
CA GLY A 162 -4.22 -23.00 1.47
C GLY A 162 -4.51 -22.49 0.05
N GLY A 163 -3.68 -22.87 -0.93
CA GLY A 163 -3.83 -22.51 -2.34
C GLY A 163 -4.95 -23.26 -3.08
N LYS A 164 -5.58 -24.28 -2.49
CA LYS A 164 -6.60 -25.12 -3.15
C LYS A 164 -7.74 -24.31 -3.80
N HIS A 165 -8.16 -23.21 -3.15
CA HIS A 165 -9.26 -22.36 -3.64
C HIS A 165 -8.79 -21.01 -4.17
N PHE A 166 -7.51 -20.87 -4.56
CA PHE A 166 -6.89 -19.59 -4.94
C PHE A 166 -7.71 -18.78 -5.94
N ASN A 167 -8.14 -19.38 -7.06
CA ASN A 167 -8.89 -18.68 -8.10
C ASN A 167 -10.27 -18.23 -7.63
N VAL A 168 -10.90 -18.98 -6.72
CA VAL A 168 -12.21 -18.62 -6.16
C VAL A 168 -12.06 -17.49 -5.15
N THR A 169 -11.09 -17.60 -4.23
CA THR A 169 -10.87 -16.63 -3.16
C THR A 169 -10.33 -15.30 -3.68
N PHE A 170 -9.38 -15.33 -4.62
CA PHE A 170 -8.65 -14.15 -5.10
C PHE A 170 -8.99 -13.77 -6.54
N GLY A 171 -10.02 -14.39 -7.12
CA GLY A 171 -10.40 -14.19 -8.51
C GLY A 171 -10.73 -12.75 -8.87
N ARG A 172 -11.13 -11.91 -7.90
CA ARG A 172 -11.42 -10.48 -8.10
C ARG A 172 -10.33 -9.55 -7.55
N SER A 173 -9.29 -10.11 -6.92
CA SER A 173 -8.20 -9.32 -6.36
C SER A 173 -7.22 -8.91 -7.46
N VAL A 174 -6.65 -7.72 -7.27
CA VAL A 174 -5.58 -7.17 -8.10
C VAL A 174 -4.22 -7.49 -7.49
N ALA A 175 -4.13 -7.52 -6.15
CA ALA A 175 -2.88 -7.77 -5.44
C ALA A 175 -3.10 -8.54 -4.14
N LEU A 176 -2.04 -9.16 -3.65
CA LEU A 176 -1.93 -9.74 -2.30
C LEU A 176 -0.79 -9.05 -1.56
N HIS A 177 -1.08 -8.46 -0.41
CA HIS A 177 -0.09 -7.87 0.48
C HIS A 177 0.29 -8.87 1.58
N PHE A 178 1.58 -9.03 1.88
CA PHE A 178 2.08 -10.06 2.80
C PHE A 178 2.62 -9.53 4.14
N TRP A 179 2.65 -8.20 4.36
CA TRP A 179 3.11 -7.55 5.61
C TRP A 179 4.41 -8.13 6.16
N ASN A 180 5.53 -7.87 5.50
CA ASN A 180 6.88 -8.38 5.80
C ASN A 180 7.24 -8.24 7.28
N LYS A 181 6.82 -7.16 7.95
CA LYS A 181 7.00 -7.00 9.40
C LYS A 181 6.49 -8.20 10.20
N MET A 182 5.34 -8.75 9.79
CA MET A 182 4.66 -9.89 10.41
C MET A 182 5.11 -11.23 9.80
N SER A 183 5.39 -11.25 8.50
CA SER A 183 5.66 -12.48 7.75
C SER A 183 7.12 -12.83 7.54
N LYS A 184 8.09 -11.97 7.90
CA LYS A 184 9.53 -12.19 7.68
C LYS A 184 10.09 -13.53 8.20
N ASN A 185 9.46 -14.12 9.21
CA ASN A 185 9.87 -15.40 9.80
C ASN A 185 9.02 -16.58 9.30
N LYS A 186 8.13 -16.36 8.31
CA LYS A 186 7.39 -17.43 7.65
C LYS A 186 8.25 -18.03 6.56
N THR A 187 8.17 -19.35 6.47
CA THR A 187 8.90 -20.13 5.48
C THR A 187 7.88 -21.02 4.78
N VAL A 188 8.01 -21.11 3.47
CA VAL A 188 7.14 -21.90 2.60
C VAL A 188 7.92 -23.09 2.07
N LYS A 189 7.46 -24.30 2.37
CA LYS A 189 7.99 -25.51 1.75
C LYS A 189 7.59 -25.55 0.28
N VAL A 190 8.54 -25.87 -0.60
CA VAL A 190 8.28 -26.05 -2.03
C VAL A 190 7.28 -27.20 -2.22
N ASN A 191 6.31 -26.99 -3.10
CA ASN A 191 5.16 -27.84 -3.37
C ASN A 191 4.20 -28.02 -2.17
N SER A 192 4.22 -27.12 -1.19
CA SER A 192 3.24 -27.11 -0.09
C SER A 192 1.85 -26.62 -0.52
N ASN A 193 1.73 -26.02 -1.70
CA ASN A 193 0.49 -25.44 -2.22
C ASN A 193 -0.12 -24.41 -1.25
N SER A 194 0.71 -23.59 -0.61
CA SER A 194 0.26 -22.42 0.13
C SER A 194 -0.24 -21.33 -0.83
N VAL A 195 -0.99 -20.35 -0.34
CA VAL A 195 -1.43 -19.21 -1.18
C VAL A 195 -0.22 -18.43 -1.67
N TYR A 196 0.77 -18.21 -0.81
CA TYR A 196 2.01 -17.52 -1.17
C TYR A 196 2.75 -18.25 -2.30
N GLU A 197 2.88 -19.58 -2.22
CA GLU A 197 3.51 -20.37 -3.29
C GLU A 197 2.74 -20.29 -4.60
N VAL A 198 1.41 -20.45 -4.58
CA VAL A 198 0.59 -20.34 -5.79
C VAL A 198 0.74 -18.96 -6.43
N ALA A 199 0.74 -17.90 -5.63
CA ALA A 199 0.94 -16.54 -6.12
C ALA A 199 2.35 -16.34 -6.70
N ALA A 200 3.39 -16.69 -5.96
CA ALA A 200 4.78 -16.53 -6.38
C ALA A 200 5.09 -17.31 -7.66
N LYS A 201 4.66 -18.58 -7.73
CA LYS A 201 4.88 -19.44 -8.90
C LYS A 201 4.19 -18.92 -10.15
N ARG A 202 2.99 -18.35 -10.02
CA ARG A 202 2.18 -17.88 -11.15
C ARG A 202 2.53 -16.47 -11.60
N PHE A 203 2.76 -15.55 -10.68
CA PHE A 203 2.88 -14.12 -10.97
C PHE A 203 4.30 -13.57 -10.81
N CYS A 204 5.21 -14.33 -10.18
CA CYS A 204 6.63 -14.00 -10.08
C CYS A 204 7.52 -15.19 -10.48
N PRO A 205 7.32 -15.80 -11.67
CA PRO A 205 7.92 -17.11 -12.01
C PRO A 205 9.45 -17.10 -12.04
N ILE A 206 10.07 -15.96 -12.38
CA ILE A 206 11.54 -15.82 -12.36
C ILE A 206 12.04 -15.84 -10.90
N THR A 207 11.47 -14.98 -10.04
CA THR A 207 11.80 -14.92 -8.61
C THR A 207 11.58 -16.25 -7.91
N TYR A 208 10.44 -16.90 -8.17
CA TYR A 208 10.14 -18.22 -7.59
C TYR A 208 11.16 -19.28 -8.00
N ARG A 209 11.53 -19.35 -9.29
CA ARG A 209 12.58 -20.28 -9.75
C ARG A 209 13.89 -20.01 -9.03
N THR A 210 14.38 -18.77 -9.03
CA THR A 210 15.63 -18.40 -8.35
C THR A 210 15.62 -18.77 -6.87
N ALA A 211 14.51 -18.53 -6.16
CA ALA A 211 14.38 -18.86 -4.74
C ALA A 211 14.34 -20.38 -4.45
N THR A 212 13.96 -21.20 -5.43
CA THR A 212 13.71 -22.64 -5.25
C THR A 212 14.70 -23.55 -5.97
N THR A 213 15.58 -23.03 -6.84
CA THR A 213 16.56 -23.84 -7.60
C THR A 213 17.42 -24.74 -6.70
N HIS A 214 17.84 -24.23 -5.54
CA HIS A 214 18.75 -24.92 -4.62
C HIS A 214 18.20 -25.01 -3.19
N SER A 215 16.88 -24.82 -3.01
CA SER A 215 16.25 -24.87 -1.70
C SER A 215 14.87 -25.53 -1.77
N ASN A 216 14.55 -26.36 -0.79
CA ASN A 216 13.23 -26.96 -0.60
C ASN A 216 12.28 -26.07 0.22
N VAL A 217 12.75 -24.89 0.63
CA VAL A 217 12.02 -23.87 1.37
C VAL A 217 12.38 -22.47 0.87
N PHE A 218 11.46 -21.51 0.96
CA PHE A 218 11.71 -20.11 0.60
C PHE A 218 10.83 -19.16 1.40
#